data_AF-A0A7Y5SFD4-F1
#
_entry.id   AF-A0A7Y5SFD4-F1
#
_cell.length_a   1.000
_cell.length_b   1.000
_cell.length_c   1.000
_cell.angle_alpha   90.00
_cell.angle_beta   90.00
_cell.angle_gamma   90.00
#
_symmetry.space_group_name_H-M   'P 1'
#
loop_
_entity.id
_entity.type
_entity.pdbx_description
1 polymer ?
#
loop_
_entity_poly.entity_id
_entity_poly.type
_entity_poly.pdbx_seq_one_letter_code
_entity_poly.pdbx_strand_id
1 'polypeptide(L)'
;RPSTRRLEVFFEGGWFATEHDFIGPIRYQLRTGPEVELSAEEVIERYRAIAGLDEIELGLATRGMLEDYRFLQCAQAGQAAFPDFRTALAAHRVVDACYASARDGREVAVG
;
A
#
# COMPACT_ATOMS: atom_id res chain seq x y z
N ARG A 1 -7.64 -13.28 12.85
CA ARG A 1 -7.64 -13.75 11.44
C ARG A 1 -6.22 -13.52 10.92
N PRO A 2 -5.57 -14.49 10.24
CA PRO A 2 -4.31 -14.22 9.56
C PRO A 2 -4.49 -13.07 8.58
N SER A 3 -3.46 -12.24 8.38
CA SER A 3 -3.53 -11.20 7.36
C SER A 3 -3.78 -11.83 5.99
N THR A 4 -4.52 -11.13 5.16
CA THR A 4 -4.78 -11.54 3.77
C THR A 4 -3.85 -10.88 2.77
N ARG A 5 -2.91 -10.04 3.24
CA ARG A 5 -2.08 -9.18 2.39
C ARG A 5 -0.61 -9.37 2.74
N ARG A 6 0.09 -10.10 1.86
CA ARG A 6 1.54 -10.17 1.83
C ARG A 6 2.05 -9.35 0.65
N LEU A 7 2.97 -8.42 0.93
CA LEU A 7 3.69 -7.65 -0.08
C LEU A 7 5.17 -7.88 0.11
N GLU A 8 5.87 -8.17 -0.99
CA GLU A 8 7.32 -8.25 -1.04
C GLU A 8 7.82 -7.38 -2.19
N VAL A 9 8.86 -6.60 -1.92
CA VAL A 9 9.49 -5.74 -2.91
C VAL A 9 10.97 -6.10 -2.97
N PHE A 10 11.40 -6.56 -4.14
CA PHE A 10 12.79 -6.87 -4.44
C PHE A 10 13.37 -5.74 -5.31
N PHE A 11 14.55 -5.27 -4.95
CA PHE A 11 15.26 -4.22 -5.65
C PHE A 11 16.77 -4.49 -5.61
N GLU A 12 17.55 -3.76 -6.41
CA GLU A 12 18.99 -4.01 -6.53
C GLU A 12 19.72 -3.96 -5.18
N GLY A 13 19.24 -3.11 -4.27
CA GLY A 13 19.81 -2.88 -2.95
C GLY A 13 19.28 -3.79 -1.83
N GLY A 14 18.36 -4.71 -2.11
CA GLY A 14 17.80 -5.60 -1.09
C GLY A 14 16.34 -5.99 -1.31
N TRP A 15 15.67 -6.28 -0.20
CA TRP A 15 14.26 -6.66 -0.16
C TRP A 15 13.60 -6.12 1.10
N PHE A 16 12.29 -5.88 1.02
CA PHE A 16 11.44 -5.76 2.20
C PHE A 16 10.12 -6.49 2.01
N ALA A 17 9.52 -6.90 3.12
CA ALA A 17 8.26 -7.61 3.19
C ALA A 17 7.37 -7.06 4.31
N THR A 18 6.07 -7.15 4.09
CA THR A 18 5.07 -7.01 5.15
C THR A 18 3.92 -7.99 4.92
N GLU A 19 3.35 -8.50 6.00
CA GLU A 19 2.20 -9.41 6.01
C GLU A 19 1.11 -8.89 6.96
N HIS A 20 0.52 -7.74 6.62
CA HIS A 20 -0.49 -7.06 7.44
C HIS A 20 -1.54 -6.38 6.57
N ASP A 21 -2.77 -6.26 7.08
CA ASP A 21 -3.89 -5.71 6.30
C ASP A 21 -3.82 -4.18 6.15
N PHE A 22 -3.19 -3.47 7.10
CA PHE A 22 -3.04 -2.02 7.12
C PHE A 22 -1.60 -1.62 7.47
N ILE A 23 -1.31 -1.41 8.75
CA ILE A 23 0.03 -1.10 9.27
C ILE A 23 0.47 -2.24 10.17
N GLY A 24 1.71 -2.67 9.99
CA GLY A 24 2.34 -3.70 10.79
C GLY A 24 3.85 -3.70 10.60
N PRO A 25 4.57 -4.65 11.20
CA PRO A 25 6.01 -4.78 11.05
C PRO A 25 6.43 -4.89 9.58
N ILE A 26 7.62 -4.38 9.32
CA ILE A 26 8.31 -4.48 8.03
C ILE A 26 9.61 -5.24 8.26
N ARG A 27 9.76 -6.37 7.58
CA ARG A 27 11.00 -7.13 7.54
C ARG A 27 11.79 -6.68 6.33
N TYR A 28 13.09 -6.48 6.46
CA TYR A 28 13.94 -6.09 5.34
C TYR A 28 15.35 -6.64 5.47
N GLN A 29 15.99 -6.82 4.33
CA GLN A 29 17.40 -7.17 4.23
C GLN A 29 18.02 -6.31 3.13
N LEU A 30 19.10 -5.61 3.46
CA LEU A 30 19.89 -4.91 2.46
C LEU A 30 20.78 -5.91 1.70
N ARG A 31 21.43 -5.45 0.62
CA ARG A 31 22.32 -6.27 -0.22
C ARG A 31 23.27 -7.18 0.57
N THR A 32 23.75 -6.70 1.70
CA THR A 32 24.60 -7.44 2.64
C THR A 32 24.10 -7.21 4.06
N GLY A 33 24.30 -8.20 4.93
CA GLY A 33 23.96 -8.13 6.34
C GLY A 33 22.78 -9.02 6.72
N PRO A 34 22.44 -9.05 8.02
CA PRO A 34 21.33 -9.84 8.50
C PRO A 34 20.00 -9.23 8.07
N GLU A 35 18.97 -10.06 8.10
CA GLU A 35 17.61 -9.58 8.07
C GLU A 35 17.29 -8.80 9.36
N VAL A 36 16.56 -7.70 9.21
CA VAL A 36 16.12 -6.82 10.30
C VAL A 36 14.60 -6.66 10.22
N GLU A 37 13.97 -6.51 11.37
CA GLU A 37 12.55 -6.19 11.48
C GLU A 37 12.39 -4.81 12.11
N LEU A 38 11.54 -3.97 11.50
CA LEU A 38 10.96 -2.80 12.15
C LEU A 38 9.67 -3.24 12.83
N SER A 39 9.54 -2.93 14.12
CA SER A 39 8.30 -3.19 14.85
C SER A 39 7.13 -2.37 14.28
N ALA A 40 5.90 -2.77 14.58
CA ALA A 40 4.72 -2.00 14.17
C ALA A 40 4.76 -0.56 14.71
N GLU A 41 5.22 -0.37 15.95
CA GLU A 41 5.38 0.94 16.58
C GLU A 41 6.41 1.81 15.84
N GLU A 42 7.55 1.23 15.46
CA GLU A 42 8.57 1.93 14.68
C GLU A 42 8.05 2.33 13.29
N VAL A 43 7.27 1.45 12.65
CA VAL A 43 6.65 1.72 11.35
C VAL A 43 5.62 2.85 11.47
N ILE A 44 4.75 2.82 12.49
CA ILE A 44 3.74 3.86 12.73
C ILE A 44 4.41 5.22 12.97
N GLU A 45 5.44 5.28 13.81
CA GLU A 45 6.11 6.54 14.11
C GLU A 45 6.81 7.12 12.87
N ARG A 46 7.50 6.27 12.09
CA ARG A 46 8.11 6.71 10.83
C ARG A 46 7.06 7.13 9.81
N TYR A 47 5.96 6.38 9.70
CA TYR A 47 4.87 6.70 8.79
C TYR A 47 4.23 8.05 9.13
N ARG A 48 3.94 8.30 10.41
CA ARG A 48 3.46 9.60 10.92
C ARG A 48 4.38 10.74 10.47
N ALA A 49 5.69 10.58 10.69
CA ALA A 49 6.68 11.60 10.35
C ALA A 49 6.77 11.85 8.83
N ILE A 50 6.77 10.80 8.01
CA ILE A 50 6.87 10.91 6.54
C ILE A 50 5.60 11.49 5.94
N ALA A 51 4.43 11.05 6.40
CA ALA A 51 3.14 11.47 5.88
C ALA A 51 2.61 12.78 6.50
N GLY A 52 3.33 13.33 7.50
CA GLY A 52 2.97 14.58 8.17
C GLY A 52 1.66 14.49 8.95
N LEU A 53 1.35 13.33 9.54
CA LEU A 53 0.05 13.08 10.17
C LEU A 53 -0.03 13.72 11.56
N ASP A 54 -1.15 14.38 11.82
CA ASP A 54 -1.54 14.72 13.19
C ASP A 54 -2.05 13.49 13.96
N GLU A 55 -2.39 13.68 15.25
CA GLU A 55 -2.85 12.58 16.12
C GLU A 55 -4.19 11.98 15.66
N ILE A 56 -5.07 12.80 15.10
CA ILE A 56 -6.38 12.36 14.62
C ILE A 56 -6.18 11.51 13.35
N GLU A 57 -5.40 12.01 12.40
CA GLU A 57 -5.07 11.30 11.16
C GLU A 57 -4.36 9.98 11.43
N LEU A 58 -3.41 9.95 12.38
CA LEU A 58 -2.72 8.72 12.78
C LEU A 58 -3.71 7.70 13.39
N GLY A 59 -4.62 8.16 14.23
CA GLY A 59 -5.70 7.35 14.79
C GLY A 59 -6.69 6.83 13.74
N LEU A 60 -6.87 7.53 12.62
CA LEU A 60 -7.67 7.07 11.49
C LEU A 60 -6.89 6.07 10.62
N ALA A 61 -5.59 6.30 10.40
CA ALA A 61 -4.73 5.42 9.61
C ALA A 61 -4.65 4.02 10.21
N THR A 62 -4.44 3.93 11.52
CA THR A 62 -4.38 2.66 12.27
C THR A 62 -5.70 1.87 12.24
N ARG A 63 -6.83 2.53 11.93
CA ARG A 63 -8.15 1.91 11.76
C ARG A 63 -8.54 1.68 10.30
N GLY A 64 -7.66 2.05 9.34
CA GLY A 64 -7.95 1.94 7.91
C GLY A 64 -8.95 2.98 7.39
N MET A 65 -9.14 4.10 8.09
CA MET A 65 -10.14 5.14 7.76
C MET A 65 -9.53 6.45 7.22
N LEU A 66 -8.19 6.54 7.16
CA LEU A 66 -7.52 7.78 6.74
C LEU A 66 -7.90 8.18 5.31
N GLU A 67 -7.99 7.22 4.38
CA GLU A 67 -8.30 7.52 2.98
C GLU A 67 -9.74 8.02 2.80
N ASP A 68 -10.71 7.44 3.52
CA ASP A 68 -12.10 7.91 3.52
C ASP A 68 -12.19 9.36 4.04
N TYR A 69 -11.46 9.65 5.12
CA TYR A 69 -11.38 10.99 5.68
C TYR A 69 -10.80 12.01 4.69
N ARG A 70 -9.67 11.68 4.07
CA ARG A 70 -9.01 12.54 3.07
C ARG A 70 -9.89 12.76 1.84
N PHE A 71 -10.58 11.73 1.38
CA PHE A 71 -11.56 11.86 0.30
C PHE A 71 -12.65 12.87 0.64
N LEU A 72 -13.23 12.80 1.83
CA LEU A 72 -14.25 13.75 2.28
C LEU A 72 -13.71 15.18 2.39
N GLN A 73 -12.49 15.36 2.88
CA GLN A 73 -11.83 16.67 2.92
C GLN A 73 -11.66 17.27 1.52
N CYS A 74 -11.16 16.48 0.55
CA CYS A 74 -11.05 16.91 -0.84
C CYS A 74 -12.42 17.28 -1.43
N ALA A 75 -13.43 16.45 -1.21
CA ALA A 75 -14.79 16.71 -1.69
C ALA A 75 -15.36 18.02 -1.11
N GLN A 76 -15.19 18.25 0.20
CA GLN A 76 -15.60 19.48 0.86
C GLN A 76 -14.86 20.70 0.33
N ALA A 77 -13.56 20.58 0.05
CA ALA A 77 -12.72 21.65 -0.46
C ALA A 77 -12.86 21.87 -1.98
N GLY A 78 -13.62 21.04 -2.70
CA GLY A 78 -13.70 21.06 -4.16
C GLY A 78 -12.39 20.71 -4.85
N GLN A 79 -11.53 19.92 -4.20
CA GLN A 79 -10.22 19.49 -4.71
C GLN A 79 -10.28 18.05 -5.23
N ALA A 80 -9.38 17.72 -6.16
CA ALA A 80 -9.23 16.35 -6.63
C ALA A 80 -8.62 15.47 -5.53
N ALA A 81 -9.29 14.38 -5.18
CA ALA A 81 -8.76 13.36 -4.28
C ALA A 81 -7.73 12.45 -4.99
N PHE A 82 -6.87 11.80 -4.22
CA PHE A 82 -5.97 10.76 -4.68
C PHE A 82 -5.97 9.58 -3.69
N PRO A 83 -5.95 8.31 -4.13
CA PRO A 83 -6.03 7.86 -5.52
C PRO A 83 -7.37 8.23 -6.18
N ASP A 84 -7.34 8.54 -7.47
CA ASP A 84 -8.49 9.03 -8.22
C ASP A 84 -9.11 7.95 -9.14
N PHE A 85 -10.11 8.34 -9.93
CA PHE A 85 -10.75 7.44 -10.88
C PHE A 85 -9.78 6.86 -11.92
N ARG A 86 -8.73 7.59 -12.31
CA ARG A 86 -7.73 7.11 -13.28
C ARG A 86 -6.89 6.01 -12.66
N THR A 87 -6.51 6.14 -11.39
CA THR A 87 -5.86 5.07 -10.63
C THR A 87 -6.74 3.81 -10.58
N ALA A 88 -8.04 3.97 -10.29
CA ALA A 88 -8.98 2.84 -10.28
C ALA A 88 -9.10 2.17 -11.66
N LEU A 89 -9.21 2.96 -12.73
CA LEU A 89 -9.28 2.44 -14.10
C LEU A 89 -8.01 1.66 -14.47
N ALA A 90 -6.82 2.17 -14.13
CA ALA A 90 -5.56 1.48 -14.37
C ALA A 90 -5.51 0.12 -13.66
N ALA A 91 -5.95 0.05 -12.40
CA ALA A 91 -6.04 -1.21 -11.66
C ALA A 91 -6.99 -2.20 -12.32
N HIS A 92 -8.16 -1.74 -12.80
CA HIS A 92 -9.11 -2.59 -13.51
C HIS A 92 -8.54 -3.16 -14.81
N ARG A 93 -7.76 -2.39 -15.57
CA ARG A 93 -7.13 -2.90 -16.81
C ARG A 93 -6.14 -4.02 -16.54
N VAL A 94 -5.42 -3.97 -15.42
CA VAL A 94 -4.56 -5.08 -14.98
C VAL A 94 -5.40 -6.32 -14.70
N VAL A 95 -6.51 -6.18 -13.97
CA VAL A 95 -7.43 -7.28 -13.66
C VAL A 95 -8.02 -7.89 -14.94
N ASP A 96 -8.45 -7.07 -15.89
CA ASP A 96 -8.98 -7.53 -17.17
C ASP A 96 -7.93 -8.32 -17.97
N ALA A 97 -6.68 -7.84 -18.01
CA ALA A 97 -5.58 -8.55 -18.66
C ALA A 97 -5.29 -9.90 -17.98
N CYS A 98 -5.35 -9.98 -16.65
CA CYS A 98 -5.21 -11.22 -15.90
C CYS A 98 -6.31 -12.24 -16.27
N TYR A 99 -7.57 -11.80 -16.34
CA TYR A 99 -8.67 -12.68 -16.75
C TYR A 99 -8.55 -13.13 -18.20
N ALA A 100 -8.15 -12.25 -19.11
CA ALA A 100 -7.91 -12.59 -20.52
C ALA A 100 -6.77 -13.62 -20.65
N SER A 101 -5.67 -13.41 -19.92
CA SER A 101 -4.53 -14.34 -19.87
C SER A 101 -4.95 -15.72 -19.35
N ALA A 102 -5.69 -15.77 -18.25
CA ALA A 102 -6.17 -17.02 -17.65
C ALA A 102 -7.12 -17.81 -18.57
N ARG A 103 -7.97 -17.11 -19.32
CA ARG A 103 -8.90 -17.73 -20.27
C ARG A 103 -8.16 -18.30 -21.49
N ASP A 104 -7.20 -17.55 -22.02
CA ASP A 104 -6.57 -17.86 -23.31
C ASP A 104 -5.26 -18.67 -23.15
N GLY A 105 -4.73 -18.78 -21.93
CA GLY A 105 -3.48 -19.48 -21.62
C GLY A 105 -2.23 -18.81 -22.19
N ARG A 106 -2.24 -17.49 -22.36
CA ARG A 106 -1.15 -16.72 -22.99
C ARG A 106 -0.92 -15.39 -22.30
N GLU A 107 0.25 -14.81 -22.50
CA GLU A 107 0.55 -13.46 -22.05
C GLU A 107 -0.35 -12.41 -22.74
N VAL A 108 -0.78 -11.42 -21.96
CA VAL A 108 -1.62 -10.29 -22.40
C VAL A 108 -1.02 -9.02 -21.83
N ALA A 109 -0.74 -8.05 -22.70
CA ALA A 109 -0.26 -6.73 -22.27
C ALA A 109 -1.41 -5.93 -21.62
N VAL A 110 -1.07 -5.14 -20.59
CA VAL A 110 -1.99 -4.18 -19.97
C VAL A 110 -2.04 -2.92 -20.84
N GLY A 111 -3.24 -2.46 -21.20
CA GLY A 111 -3.47 -1.28 -22.04
C GLY A 111 -3.88 -0.01 -21.29
#